data_AF-A0A0C9U100-F1
#
_entry.id   AF-A0A0C9U100-F1
#
_cell.length_a   1.000
_cell.length_b   1.000
_cell.length_c   1.000
_cell.angle_alpha   90.00
_cell.angle_beta   90.00
_cell.angle_gamma   90.00
#
_symmetry.space_group_name_H-M   'P 1'
#
loop_
_entity.id
_entity.type
_entity.pdbx_description
1 polymer ?
#
loop_
_entity_poly.entity_id
_entity_poly.type
_entity_poly.pdbx_seq_one_letter_code
_entity_poly.pdbx_strand_id
1 'polypeptide(L)' 'DHAVFYYDGDDDLTGLNVKCIIGWHVDNGMGTLSSRQFLQRVKEQIGKRFGIKDLGPITKYLGIQFERDRPNRELWMHQ' A
#
# COMPACT_ATOMS: atom_id res chain seq x y z
N ASP A 1 8.07 12.02 12.29
CA ASP A 1 8.33 12.10 10.84
C ASP A 1 7.35 11.28 10.04
N HIS A 2 6.83 11.88 8.98
CA HIS A 2 5.91 11.25 8.04
C HIS A 2 6.44 11.45 6.62
N ALA A 3 6.28 10.43 5.77
CA ALA A 3 6.61 10.52 4.36
C ALA A 3 5.48 9.92 3.53
N VAL A 4 5.18 10.54 2.39
CA VAL A 4 4.23 10.02 1.41
C VAL A 4 4.93 9.95 0.07
N PHE A 5 4.90 8.77 -0.55
CA PHE A 5 5.40 8.52 -1.89
C PHE A 5 4.22 8.33 -2.84
N TYR A 6 4.23 9.05 -3.95
CA TYR A 6 3.26 8.91 -5.03
C TYR A 6 3.99 8.51 -6.31
N TYR A 7 3.48 7.49 -6.99
CA TYR A 7 3.95 7.07 -8.30
C TYR A 7 2.74 6.94 -9.24
N ASP A 8 2.89 7.47 -10.44
CA ASP A 8 1.95 7.41 -11.55
C ASP A 8 2.74 7.23 -12.83
N GLY A 9 2.66 6.03 -13.42
CA GLY A 9 3.49 5.66 -14.56
C GLY A 9 3.14 4.27 -15.04
N ASP A 10 3.78 3.86 -16.13
CA ASP A 10 3.51 2.56 -16.75
C ASP A 10 4.30 1.45 -16.06
N ASP A 11 3.63 0.33 -15.84
CA ASP A 11 4.27 -0.88 -15.36
C ASP A 11 5.01 -1.57 -16.51
N ASP A 12 6.34 -1.57 -16.46
CA ASP A 12 7.23 -2.15 -17.48
C ASP A 12 6.87 -3.59 -17.91
N LEU A 13 6.23 -4.38 -17.04
CA LEU A 13 5.83 -5.76 -17.36
C LEU A 13 4.49 -5.85 -18.10
N THR A 14 3.56 -4.95 -17.81
CA THR A 14 2.18 -5.04 -18.34
C THR A 14 1.86 -3.94 -19.34
N GLY A 15 2.66 -2.88 -19.41
CA GLY A 15 2.41 -1.67 -20.18
C GLY A 15 1.20 -0.86 -19.69
N LEU A 16 0.62 -1.22 -18.54
CA LEU A 16 -0.55 -0.54 -17.99
C LEU A 16 -0.12 0.60 -17.06
N ASN A 17 -0.82 1.73 -17.12
CA ASN A 17 -0.65 2.79 -16.13
C ASN A 17 -1.05 2.27 -14.73
N VAL A 18 -0.12 2.37 -13.80
CA VAL A 18 -0.30 2.01 -12.39
C VAL A 18 -0.13 3.24 -11.52
N LYS A 19 -1.01 3.34 -10.52
CA LYS A 19 -0.95 4.37 -9.48
C LYS A 19 -0.62 3.70 -8.16
N CYS A 20 0.35 4.25 -7.44
CA CYS A 20 0.82 3.74 -6.16
C CYS A 20 0.98 4.89 -5.17
N ILE A 21 0.38 4.75 -3.99
CA ILE A 21 0.57 5.65 -2.86
C ILE A 21 1.08 4.83 -1.69
N ILE A 22 2.19 5.25 -1.08
CA ILE A 22 2.73 4.64 0.14
C ILE A 22 2.95 5.73 1.18
N GLY A 23 2.31 5.59 2.33
CA GLY A 23 2.53 6.42 3.51
C GLY A 23 3.39 5.71 4.54
N TRP A 24 4.30 6.44 5.16
CA TRP A 24 5.16 5.97 6.24
C TRP A 24 5.06 6.86 7.45
N HIS A 25 5.03 6.23 8.62
CA HIS A 25 5.24 6.87 9.91
C HIS A 25 6.22 6.04 10.72
N VAL A 26 7.43 6.55 10.91
CA VAL A 26 8.54 5.87 11.59
C VAL A 26 8.77 4.46 10.99
N ASP A 27 8.37 3.40 11.67
CA ASP A 27 8.52 1.99 11.31
C ASP A 27 7.27 1.39 10.63
N ASN A 28 6.17 2.14 10.59
CA ASN A 28 4.87 1.67 10.11
C ASN A 28 4.55 2.23 8.71
N GLY A 29 4.45 1.34 7.73
CA GLY A 29 4.05 1.65 6.36
C GLY A 29 2.63 1.21 6.03
N MET A 30 1.93 2.00 5.23
CA MET A 30 0.69 1.61 4.57
C MET A 30 0.74 2.00 3.09
N GLY A 31 0.08 1.24 2.22
CA GLY A 31 0.06 1.56 0.80
C GLY A 31 -1.17 1.06 0.07
N THR A 32 -1.49 1.72 -1.04
CA THR A 32 -2.57 1.36 -1.96
C THR A 32 -2.10 1.46 -3.39
N LEU A 33 -2.53 0.51 -4.21
CA LEU A 33 -2.07 0.34 -5.59
C LEU A 33 -3.22 -0.12 -6.49
N SER A 34 -3.22 0.35 -7.74
CA SER A 34 -4.22 -0.05 -8.75
C SER A 34 -3.98 -1.46 -9.34
N SER A 35 -2.76 -2.01 -9.19
CA SER A 35 -2.38 -3.33 -9.71
C SER A 35 -1.86 -4.25 -8.60
N ARG A 36 -2.47 -5.44 -8.49
CA ARG A 36 -2.07 -6.47 -7.51
C ARG A 36 -0.68 -7.06 -7.81
N GLN A 37 -0.35 -7.24 -9.09
CA GLN A 37 0.95 -7.78 -9.52
C GLN A 37 2.07 -6.77 -9.26
N PHE A 38 1.80 -5.48 -9.52
CA PHE A 38 2.74 -4.41 -9.20
C PHE A 38 2.92 -4.25 -7.69
N LEU A 39 1.82 -4.32 -6.90
CA LEU A 39 1.87 -4.32 -5.43
C LEU A 39 2.78 -5.40 -4.87
N GLN A 40 2.68 -6.62 -5.39
CA GLN A 40 3.48 -7.73 -4.92
C GLN A 40 4.99 -7.47 -5.13
N ARG A 41 5.38 -6.99 -6.32
CA ARG A 41 6.77 -6.61 -6.61
C ARG A 41 7.26 -5.47 -5.73
N VAL A 42 6.47 -4.43 -5.54
CA VAL A 42 6.82 -3.29 -4.66
C VAL A 42 7.09 -3.78 -3.25
N LYS A 43 6.23 -4.64 -2.70
CA LYS A 43 6.40 -5.24 -1.36
C LYS A 43 7.66 -6.09 -1.27
N GLU A 44 7.94 -6.91 -2.28
CA GLU A 44 9.15 -7.73 -2.34
C GLU A 44 10.42 -6.86 -2.35
N GLN A 45 10.44 -5.77 -3.13
CA GLN A 45 11.60 -4.87 -3.18
C GLN A 45 11.79 -4.14 -1.84
N ILE A 46 10.71 -3.64 -1.23
CA ILE A 46 10.77 -2.98 0.08
C ILE A 46 11.26 -3.97 1.14
N GLY A 47 10.69 -5.17 1.19
CA GLY A 47 11.09 -6.22 2.14
C GLY A 47 12.54 -6.65 1.95
N LYS A 48 12.99 -6.85 0.71
CA LYS A 48 14.37 -7.21 0.39
C LYS A 48 15.36 -6.10 0.74
N ARG A 49 15.02 -4.84 0.50
CA ARG A 49 15.92 -3.69 0.69
C ARG A 49 16.02 -3.26 2.15
N PHE A 50 14.91 -3.29 2.89
CA PHE A 50 14.80 -2.70 4.22
C PHE A 50 14.47 -3.71 5.33
N GLY A 51 14.25 -4.99 5.00
CA GLY A 51 13.87 -6.01 5.98
C GLY A 51 12.45 -5.84 6.53
N ILE A 52 11.60 -5.08 5.85
CA ILE A 52 10.23 -4.78 6.30
C ILE A 52 9.33 -5.98 5.99
N LYS A 53 8.58 -6.41 7.01
CA LYS A 53 7.62 -7.50 6.90
C LYS A 53 6.28 -6.98 6.38
N ASP A 54 5.72 -7.68 5.41
CA ASP A 54 4.33 -7.49 5.01
C ASP A 54 3.36 -8.04 6.07
N LEU A 55 2.43 -7.19 6.50
CA LEU A 55 1.37 -7.54 7.45
C LEU A 55 0.04 -7.90 6.77
N GLY A 56 -0.01 -7.83 5.44
CA GLY A 56 -1.22 -8.12 4.67
C GLY A 56 -2.14 -6.90 4.54
N PRO A 57 -3.45 -7.12 4.26
CA PRO A 57 -4.43 -6.03 4.18
C PRO A 57 -4.49 -5.22 5.47
N ILE A 58 -4.56 -3.90 5.34
CA ILE A 58 -4.69 -2.99 6.48
C ILE A 58 -6.01 -3.24 7.21
N THR A 59 -5.92 -3.46 8.52
CA THR A 59 -7.07 -3.54 9.44
C THR A 59 -6.93 -2.55 10.59
N LYS A 60 -5.70 -2.15 10.93
CA LYS A 60 -5.38 -1.12 11.90
C LYS A 60 -4.08 -0.40 11.54
N TYR A 61 -4.05 0.92 11.66
CA TYR A 61 -2.85 1.74 11.47
C TYR A 61 -2.90 2.98 12.36
N LEU A 62 -1.85 3.19 13.16
CA LEU A 62 -1.75 4.33 14.11
C LEU A 62 -2.99 4.54 14.99
N GLY A 63 -3.60 3.45 15.46
CA GLY A 63 -4.80 3.49 16.30
C GLY A 63 -6.13 3.51 15.53
N ILE A 64 -6.11 3.88 14.25
CA ILE A 64 -7.32 3.88 13.39
C ILE A 64 -7.60 2.46 12.91
N GLN A 65 -8.82 1.98 13.09
CA GLN A 65 -9.30 0.72 12.53
C GLN A 65 -9.90 0.94 11.14
N PHE A 66 -9.63 0.01 10.23
CA PHE A 66 -10.10 0.05 8.85
C PHE A 66 -10.98 -1.17 8.57
N GLU A 67 -12.17 -0.93 8.02
CA GLU A 67 -13.05 -1.95 7.47
C GLU A 67 -13.22 -1.69 5.97
N ARG A 68 -13.06 -2.73 5.14
CA ARG A 68 -13.09 -2.58 3.68
C ARG A 68 -14.02 -3.59 3.04
N ASP A 69 -15.04 -3.08 2.37
CA ASP A 69 -15.94 -3.86 1.52
C ASP A 69 -15.57 -3.62 0.05
N ARG A 70 -14.93 -4.61 -0.57
CA ARG A 70 -14.51 -4.53 -1.98
C ARG A 70 -15.69 -4.62 -2.96
N PRO A 71 -16.66 -5.57 -2.81
CA PRO A 71 -17.87 -5.59 -3.61
C PRO A 71 -18.60 -4.24 -3.69
N ASN A 72 -18.81 -3.60 -2.54
CA ASN A 72 -19.54 -2.32 -2.47
C ASN A 72 -18.64 -1.09 -2.68
N ARG A 73 -17.32 -1.29 -2.76
CA ARG A 73 -16.30 -0.24 -2.91
C ARG A 73 -16.28 0.76 -1.75
N GLU A 74 -16.54 0.26 -0.55
CA GLU A 74 -16.61 1.05 0.67
C GLU A 74 -15.36 0.82 1.54
N LEU A 75 -14.99 1.87 2.27
CA LEU A 75 -13.90 1.88 3.23
C LEU A 75 -14.34 2.73 4.42
N TRP A 76 -14.42 2.11 5.60
CA TRP A 76 -14.72 2.78 6.86
C TRP A 76 -13.47 2.91 7.71
N MET A 77 -13.42 4.00 8.46
CA MET A 77 -12.35 4.31 9.41
C MET A 77 -12.99 4.59 10.76
N HIS A 78 -12.50 3.92 11.80
CA HIS A 78 -12.96 4.08 13.17
C HIS A 78 -11.79 4.53 14.04
N GLN A 79 -12.01 5.51 14.91
CA GLN A 79 -11.02 6.04 15.85
C GLN A 79 -11.48 5.80 17.28
#